data_AF-A0A1I1WZH3-F1
#
_entry.id   AF-A0A1I1WZH3-F1
#
_cell.length_a   1.000
_cell.length_b   1.000
_cell.length_c   1.000
_cell.angle_alpha   90.00
_cell.angle_beta   90.00
_cell.angle_gamma   90.00
#
_symmetry.space_group_name_H-M   'P 1'
#
loop_
_entity.id
_entity.type
_entity.pdbx_description
1 polymer ?
#
loop_
_entity_poly.entity_id
_entity_poly.type
_entity_poly.pdbx_seq_one_letter_code
_entity_poly.pdbx_strand_id
1 'polypeptide(L)' 'MREVKQIIKDEMDYSLCKLLLDYLYFIELIDEEKWIDTSIEVKEKYDPPTLMLE' A
#
# COMPACT_ATOMS: atom_id res chain seq x y z
N MET A 1 -27.20 3.24 -2.25
CA MET A 1 -26.14 2.55 -2.99
C MET A 1 -24.95 3.48 -3.06
N ARG A 2 -24.06 3.46 -2.04
CA ARG A 2 -22.73 4.07 -2.20
C ARG A 2 -22.01 3.22 -3.23
N GLU A 3 -21.48 3.87 -4.25
CA GLU A 3 -20.80 3.20 -5.36
C GLU A 3 -19.76 2.24 -4.78
N VAL A 4 -19.81 0.98 -5.19
CA VAL A 4 -18.85 -0.08 -4.78
C VAL A 4 -17.39 0.40 -4.94
N LYS A 5 -17.14 1.31 -5.89
CA LYS A 5 -15.85 1.99 -6.11
C LYS A 5 -15.36 2.85 -4.94
N GLN A 6 -16.25 3.43 -4.14
CA GLN A 6 -15.87 4.21 -2.96
C GLN A 6 -15.50 3.29 -1.78
N ILE A 7 -16.20 2.18 -1.62
CA ILE A 7 -15.92 1.19 -0.54
C ILE A 7 -14.53 0.58 -0.70
N ILE A 8 -14.14 0.20 -1.93
CA ILE A 8 -12.80 -0.32 -2.22
C ILE A 8 -11.71 0.72 -1.91
N LYS A 9 -12.04 2.02 -2.01
CA LYS A 9 -11.08 3.11 -1.77
C LYS A 9 -10.85 3.38 -0.29
N ASP A 10 -11.83 3.07 0.56
CA ASP A 10 -11.80 3.32 2.01
C ASP A 10 -11.28 2.13 2.84
N GLU A 11 -11.25 0.90 2.29
CA GLU A 11 -10.89 -0.33 3.03
C GLU A 11 -9.53 -0.96 2.66
N MET A 12 -8.74 -0.35 1.76
CA MET A 12 -7.43 -0.88 1.44
C MET A 12 -6.41 -0.45 2.50
N ASP A 13 -6.13 -1.32 3.47
CA ASP A 13 -5.15 -1.11 4.54
C ASP A 13 -3.71 -1.31 3.99
N TYR A 14 -2.78 -0.50 4.49
CA TYR A 14 -1.33 -0.66 4.33
C TYR A 14 -0.90 -2.13 4.45
N SER A 15 -1.45 -2.85 5.43
CA SER A 15 -1.14 -4.26 5.71
C SER A 15 -1.41 -5.18 4.51
N LEU A 16 -2.52 -4.97 3.79
CA LEU A 16 -2.89 -5.77 2.62
C LEU A 16 -2.02 -5.41 1.41
N CYS A 17 -1.76 -4.13 1.19
CA CYS A 17 -0.86 -3.66 0.13
C CYS A 17 0.55 -4.20 0.34
N LYS A 18 1.04 -4.22 1.58
CA LYS A 18 2.36 -4.72 1.93
C LYS A 18 2.45 -6.23 1.69
N LEU A 19 1.44 -6.99 2.10
CA LEU A 19 1.39 -8.44 1.85
C LEU A 19 1.40 -8.78 0.35
N LEU A 20 0.67 -8.03 -0.46
CA LEU A 20 0.66 -8.22 -1.92
C LEU A 20 2.05 -7.93 -2.52
N LEU A 21 2.68 -6.83 -2.11
CA LEU A 21 4.03 -6.47 -2.55
C LEU A 21 5.07 -7.53 -2.18
N ASP A 22 5.02 -8.02 -0.94
CA ASP A 22 5.92 -9.06 -0.46
C ASP A 22 5.71 -10.37 -1.23
N TYR A 23 4.46 -10.71 -1.56
CA TYR A 23 4.17 -11.87 -2.42
C TYR A 23 4.74 -11.69 -3.84
N LEU A 24 4.56 -10.52 -4.45
CA LEU A 24 5.06 -10.23 -5.80
C LEU A 24 6.59 -10.30 -5.87
N TYR A 25 7.27 -9.86 -4.81
CA TYR A 25 8.72 -10.00 -4.67
C TYR A 25 9.12 -11.46 -4.47
N PHE A 26 8.41 -12.21 -3.61
CA PHE A 26 8.68 -13.62 -3.35
C PHE A 26 8.58 -14.51 -4.62
N ILE A 27 7.65 -14.20 -5.52
CA ILE A 27 7.52 -14.91 -6.80
C ILE A 27 8.42 -14.34 -7.91
N GLU A 28 9.37 -13.46 -7.56
CA GLU A 28 10.35 -12.82 -8.46
C GLU A 28 9.71 -12.03 -9.62
N LEU A 29 8.50 -11.50 -9.43
CA LEU A 29 7.78 -10.74 -10.44
C LEU A 29 8.15 -9.24 -10.42
N ILE A 30 8.71 -8.78 -9.31
CA ILE A 30 9.34 -7.47 -9.16
C ILE A 30 10.74 -7.64 -8.55
N ASP A 31 11.65 -6.75 -8.91
CA ASP A 31 13.00 -6.68 -8.33
C ASP A 31 12.98 -5.98 -6.96
N GLU A 32 14.11 -6.10 -6.26
CA GLU A 32 14.29 -5.48 -4.93
C GLU A 32 14.11 -3.96 -4.98
N GLU A 33 14.61 -3.30 -6.05
CA GLU A 33 14.46 -1.86 -6.25
C GLU A 33 12.98 -1.45 -6.32
N LYS A 34 12.17 -2.08 -7.18
CA LYS A 34 10.73 -1.82 -7.23
C LYS A 34 10.01 -2.16 -5.94
N TRP A 35 10.42 -3.23 -5.27
CA TRP A 35 9.81 -3.61 -4.00
C TRP A 35 10.04 -2.55 -2.92
N ILE A 36 11.25 -1.99 -2.84
CA ILE A 36 11.59 -0.89 -1.92
C ILE A 36 10.78 0.36 -2.27
N ASP A 37 10.85 0.82 -3.52
CA ASP A 37 10.20 2.06 -3.96
C ASP A 37 8.68 2.00 -3.74
N THR A 38 8.04 0.91 -4.17
CA THR A 38 6.59 0.75 -4.03
C THR A 38 6.19 0.57 -2.56
N SER A 39 7.03 -0.04 -1.72
CA SER A 39 6.77 -0.14 -0.28
C SER A 39 6.77 1.24 0.39
N ILE A 40 7.64 2.16 -0.04
CA ILE A 40 7.70 3.54 0.46
C ILE A 40 6.43 4.29 0.05
N GLU A 41 6.04 4.24 -1.23
CA GLU A 41 4.83 4.90 -1.73
C GLU A 41 3.56 4.40 -1.03
N VAL A 42 3.45 3.08 -0.83
CA VAL A 42 2.32 2.47 -0.12
C VAL A 42 2.29 2.91 1.35
N LYS A 43 3.45 3.00 2.00
CA LYS A 43 3.53 3.51 3.37
C LYS A 43 3.06 4.95 3.47
N GLU A 44 3.57 5.84 2.62
CA GLU A 44 3.19 7.26 2.63
C GLU A 44 1.69 7.48 2.37
N LYS A 45 1.10 6.65 1.50
CA LYS A 45 -0.30 6.77 1.11
C LYS A 45 -1.29 6.24 2.16
N TYR A 46 -0.94 5.17 2.86
CA TYR A 46 -1.86 4.44 3.74
C TYR A 46 -1.53 4.55 5.23
N ASP A 47 -0.27 4.81 5.56
CA ASP A 47 0.21 5.09 6.92
C ASP A 47 1.10 6.35 6.89
N PRO A 48 0.54 7.51 6.49
CA PRO A 48 1.30 8.74 6.46
C PRO A 48 1.83 8.99 7.87
N PRO A 49 3.15 9.20 8.06
CA PRO A 49 3.69 9.54 9.36
C PRO A 49 2.92 10.77 9.82
N THR A 50 2.17 10.59 10.90
CA THR A 50 1.26 11.56 11.52
C THR A 50 1.67 12.98 11.16
N LEU A 51 0.80 13.68 10.41
CA LEU A 51 0.68 15.13 10.51
C LEU A 51 0.87 15.45 11.99
N MET A 52 2.03 16.01 12.33
CA MET A 52 2.23 16.59 13.65
C MET A 52 1.20 17.71 13.73
N LEU A 53 0.06 17.39 14.35
CA LEU A 53 -0.96 18.34 14.73
C LEU A 53 -0.24 19.38 15.59
N GLU A 54 0.00 20.54 15.00
CA GLU A 54 0.29 21.79 15.71
C GLU A 54 -0.77 22.07 16.79
#